data_AF-A0A7Y3GTK0-F1
#
_entry.id   AF-A0A7Y3GTK0-F1
#
_cell.length_a   1.000
_cell.length_b   1.000
_cell.length_c   1.000
_cell.angle_alpha   90.00
_cell.angle_beta   90.00
_cell.angle_gamma   90.00
#
_symmetry.space_group_name_H-M   'P 1'
#
loop_
_entity.id
_entity.type
_entity.pdbx_description
1 polymer ?
#
loop_
_entity_poly.entity_id
_entity_poly.type
_entity_poly.pdbx_seq_one_letter_code
_entity_poly.pdbx_strand_id
1 'polypeptide(L)'
;MKKLALHWKILLGMVLGVVFALVMVQFDGGKDIVTDWVKPFGNIFINSLKLIAVPLILASLIKGVSDLKDISKLSKMGGRTISIYVVTTVIAVSIGLTVVNILKPGNSISEETRLELVNSYQGEASSKIAAAEEQKQAGPLKALEDLVPGNIFSAASDNGKMLQVIFFAIFFGIGLIL
;
A
#
# COMPACT_ATOMS: atom_id res chain seq x y z
N MET A 1 28.29 25.01 7.73
CA MET A 1 28.05 23.71 7.05
C MET A 1 26.67 23.74 6.40
N LYS A 2 26.55 23.57 5.07
CA LYS A 2 25.24 23.58 4.38
C LYS A 2 24.44 22.36 4.84
N LYS A 3 23.21 22.57 5.34
CA LYS A 3 22.31 21.47 5.73
C LYS A 3 21.88 20.71 4.46
N LEU A 4 22.14 19.41 4.41
CA LEU A 4 21.65 18.54 3.33
C LEU A 4 20.11 18.55 3.28
N ALA A 5 19.54 18.53 2.07
CA ALA A 5 18.09 18.47 1.87
C ALA A 5 17.51 17.12 2.34
N LEU A 6 16.22 17.09 2.68
CA LEU A 6 15.59 15.94 3.31
C LEU A 6 15.60 14.68 2.43
N HIS A 7 15.32 14.83 1.13
CA HIS A 7 15.34 13.71 0.19
C HIS A 7 16.73 13.05 0.10
N TRP A 8 17.80 13.85 0.14
CA TRP A 8 19.17 13.32 0.18
C TRP A 8 19.46 12.56 1.47
N LYS A 9 18.95 13.04 2.61
CA LYS A 9 19.10 12.32 3.89
C LYS A 9 18.37 10.97 3.87
N ILE A 10 17.18 10.91 3.27
CA ILE A 10 16.39 9.68 3.15
C ILE A 10 17.12 8.68 2.25
N LEU A 11 17.55 9.11 1.06
CA LEU A 11 18.28 8.25 0.13
C LEU A 11 19.57 7.72 0.74
N LEU A 12 20.34 8.58 1.42
CA LEU A 12 21.58 8.18 2.06
C LEU A 12 21.33 7.22 3.23
N GLY A 13 20.26 7.45 4.01
CA GLY A 13 19.82 6.53 5.05
C GLY A 13 19.40 5.15 4.51
N MET A 14 18.69 5.10 3.38
CA MET A 14 18.34 3.84 2.72
C MET A 14 19.58 3.07 2.25
N VAL A 15 20.51 3.75 1.58
CA VAL A 15 21.76 3.13 1.09
C VAL A 15 22.59 2.62 2.27
N LEU A 16 22.78 3.44 3.31
CA LEU A 16 23.50 3.03 4.51
C LEU A 16 22.81 1.85 5.22
N GLY A 17 21.49 1.84 5.29
CA GLY A 17 20.73 0.73 5.89
C GLY A 17 20.95 -0.59 5.15
N VAL A 18 20.93 -0.58 3.81
CA VAL A 18 21.22 -1.76 2.99
C VAL A 18 22.67 -2.23 3.19
N VAL A 19 23.63 -1.31 3.11
CA VAL A 19 25.05 -1.63 3.31
C VAL A 19 25.28 -2.21 4.70
N PHE A 20 24.71 -1.59 5.73
CA PHE A 20 24.80 -2.05 7.11
C PHE A 20 24.22 -3.46 7.28
N ALA A 21 23.02 -3.73 6.72
CA ALA A 21 22.43 -5.06 6.78
C ALA A 21 23.29 -6.12 6.09
N LEU A 22 23.83 -5.82 4.90
CA LEU A 22 24.71 -6.75 4.17
C LEU A 22 26.00 -7.07 4.93
N VAL A 23 26.59 -6.07 5.59
CA VAL A 23 27.77 -6.26 6.44
C VAL A 23 27.42 -7.11 7.67
N MET A 24 26.31 -6.80 8.35
CA MET A 24 25.90 -7.52 9.57
C MET A 24 25.56 -9.00 9.31
N VAL A 25 25.06 -9.34 8.12
CA VAL A 25 24.77 -10.74 7.75
C VAL A 25 26.05 -11.60 7.65
N GLN A 26 27.23 -10.99 7.47
CA GLN A 26 28.50 -11.72 7.42
C GLN A 26 29.05 -12.08 8.82
N PHE A 27 28.51 -11.50 9.89
CA PHE A 27 28.94 -11.77 11.27
C PHE A 27 27.98 -12.73 11.97
N ASP A 28 28.53 -13.65 12.77
CA ASP A 28 27.72 -14.55 13.60
C ASP A 28 26.92 -13.75 14.64
N GLY A 29 25.61 -13.99 14.73
CA GLY A 29 24.66 -13.20 15.54
C GLY A 29 24.27 -11.82 14.97
N GLY A 30 24.80 -11.40 13.82
CA GLY A 30 24.49 -10.08 13.26
C GLY A 30 23.05 -9.92 12.76
N LYS A 31 22.41 -11.02 12.35
CA LYS A 31 20.99 -11.06 11.99
C LYS A 31 20.08 -10.71 13.17
N ASP A 32 20.42 -11.20 14.36
CA ASP A 32 19.64 -10.99 15.58
C ASP A 32 19.76 -9.53 16.02
N ILE A 33 20.96 -8.94 15.93
CA ILE A 33 21.17 -7.51 16.20
C ILE A 33 20.28 -6.65 15.29
N VAL A 34 20.25 -6.93 13.98
CA VAL A 34 19.41 -6.16 13.05
C VAL A 34 17.92 -6.36 13.35
N THR A 35 17.51 -7.58 13.69
CA THR A 35 16.11 -7.92 13.93
C THR A 35 15.60 -7.34 15.26
N ASP A 36 16.41 -7.35 16.30
CA ASP A 36 15.96 -6.98 17.65
C ASP A 36 16.23 -5.50 17.98
N TRP A 37 17.23 -4.88 17.36
CA TRP A 37 17.62 -3.51 17.69
C TRP A 37 17.34 -2.51 16.57
N VAL A 38 17.44 -2.92 15.30
CA VAL A 38 17.25 -1.99 14.17
C VAL A 38 15.81 -2.01 13.67
N LYS A 39 15.25 -3.22 13.44
CA LYS A 39 13.87 -3.39 12.93
C LYS A 39 12.80 -2.69 13.78
N PRO A 40 12.88 -2.63 15.13
CA PRO A 40 11.88 -1.93 15.91
C PRO A 40 11.75 -0.44 15.57
N PHE A 41 12.85 0.25 15.25
CA PHE A 41 12.77 1.65 14.80
C PHE A 41 12.04 1.78 13.47
N GLY A 42 12.25 0.84 12.54
CA GLY A 42 11.48 0.74 11.31
C GLY A 42 9.99 0.51 11.58
N ASN A 43 9.67 -0.41 12.50
CA ASN A 43 8.28 -0.69 12.89
C ASN A 43 7.61 0.54 13.52
N ILE A 44 8.30 1.26 14.41
CA ILE A 44 7.80 2.51 15.01
C ILE A 44 7.51 3.54 13.92
N PHE A 45 8.44 3.73 12.97
CA PHE A 45 8.26 4.65 11.86
C PHE A 45 7.03 4.29 11.00
N ILE A 46 6.87 3.02 10.62
CA ILE A 46 5.71 2.55 9.87
C ILE A 46 4.42 2.72 10.67
N ASN A 47 4.43 2.44 11.98
CA ASN A 47 3.27 2.65 12.84
C ASN A 47 2.90 4.13 12.95
N SER A 48 3.87 5.03 13.03
CA SER A 48 3.62 6.48 12.99
C SER A 48 2.98 6.92 11.68
N LEU A 49 3.44 6.41 10.54
CA LEU A 49 2.82 6.70 9.23
C LEU A 49 1.38 6.17 9.13
N LYS A 50 1.13 4.95 9.63
CA LYS A 50 -0.23 4.37 9.66
C LYS A 50 -1.16 5.15 10.58
N LEU A 51 -0.68 5.58 11.74
CA LEU A 51 -1.46 6.34 12.72
C LEU A 51 -2.03 7.64 12.13
N ILE A 52 -1.23 8.37 11.34
CA ILE A 52 -1.67 9.64 10.76
C ILE A 52 -2.59 9.47 9.55
N ALA A 53 -2.63 8.29 8.93
CA ALA A 53 -3.31 8.08 7.65
C ALA A 53 -4.82 8.34 7.74
N VAL A 54 -5.51 7.67 8.67
CA VAL A 54 -6.97 7.76 8.81
C VAL A 54 -7.43 9.18 9.19
N PRO A 55 -6.88 9.84 10.23
CA PRO A 55 -7.27 11.20 10.58
C PRO A 55 -7.02 12.21 9.46
N LEU A 56 -5.86 12.09 8.78
CA LEU A 56 -5.50 12.99 7.69
C LEU A 56 -6.44 12.85 6.50
N ILE A 57 -6.77 11.61 6.12
CA ILE A 57 -7.70 11.34 5.00
C ILE A 57 -9.08 11.88 5.32
N LEU A 58 -9.63 11.59 6.51
CA LEU A 58 -10.94 12.10 6.93
C LEU A 58 -10.97 13.64 6.88
N ALA A 59 -10.05 14.30 7.57
CA ALA A 59 -10.01 15.75 7.64
C ALA A 59 -9.78 16.40 6.27
N SER A 60 -8.83 15.88 5.49
CA SER A 60 -8.49 16.41 4.17
C SER A 60 -9.61 16.23 3.16
N LEU A 61 -10.28 15.08 3.15
CA LEU A 61 -11.36 14.81 2.20
C LEU A 61 -12.63 15.55 2.59
N ILE A 62 -13.03 15.54 3.86
CA ILE A 62 -14.23 16.26 4.31
C ILE A 62 -14.07 17.75 3.99
N LYS A 63 -12.94 18.36 4.37
CA LYS A 63 -12.65 19.76 4.06
C LYS A 63 -12.57 20.00 2.55
N GLY A 64 -11.83 19.16 1.84
CA GLY A 64 -11.62 19.32 0.40
C GLY A 64 -12.91 19.21 -0.40
N VAL A 65 -13.83 18.34 0.02
CA VAL A 65 -15.15 18.20 -0.58
C VAL A 65 -16.06 19.35 -0.15
N SER A 66 -16.10 19.73 1.13
CA SER A 66 -16.94 20.82 1.63
C SER A 66 -16.59 22.18 1.01
N ASP A 67 -15.34 22.37 0.60
CA ASP A 67 -14.89 23.59 -0.09
C ASP A 67 -15.38 23.65 -1.56
N LEU A 68 -15.96 22.56 -2.10
CA LEU A 68 -16.53 22.53 -3.43
C LEU A 68 -17.89 23.22 -3.44
N LYS A 69 -17.94 24.44 -3.99
CA LYS A 69 -19.20 25.17 -4.23
C LYS A 69 -20.19 24.48 -5.18
N ASP A 70 -19.72 23.50 -5.95
CA ASP A 70 -20.51 22.81 -6.98
C ASP A 70 -20.14 21.33 -7.00
N ILE A 71 -21.08 20.49 -6.58
CA ILE A 71 -20.94 19.03 -6.45
C ILE A 71 -20.70 18.38 -7.82
N SER A 72 -21.17 18.96 -8.92
CA SER A 72 -20.93 18.42 -10.27
C SER A 72 -19.45 18.40 -10.66
N LYS A 73 -18.63 19.27 -10.02
CA LYS A 73 -17.17 19.25 -10.21
C LYS A 73 -16.54 18.01 -9.62
N LEU A 74 -17.09 17.47 -8.53
CA LEU A 74 -16.61 16.25 -7.90
C LEU A 74 -16.79 15.05 -8.83
N SER A 75 -17.98 14.88 -9.42
CA SER A 75 -18.24 13.74 -10.32
C SER A 75 -17.37 13.79 -11.59
N LYS A 76 -17.16 14.98 -12.16
CA LYS A 76 -16.26 15.18 -13.31
C LYS A 76 -14.79 14.93 -12.98
N MET A 77 -14.31 15.38 -11.82
CA MET A 77 -12.95 15.12 -11.36
C MET A 77 -12.73 13.63 -11.03
N GLY A 78 -13.70 13.00 -10.36
CA GLY A 78 -13.67 11.58 -10.03
C GLY A 78 -13.60 10.70 -11.28
N GLY A 79 -14.49 10.94 -12.25
CA GLY A 79 -14.51 10.20 -13.51
C GLY A 79 -13.19 10.30 -14.29
N ARG A 80 -12.66 11.53 -14.43
CA ARG A 80 -11.35 11.74 -15.09
C ARG A 80 -10.22 11.02 -14.36
N THR A 81 -10.21 11.10 -13.03
CA THR A 81 -9.20 10.45 -12.20
C THR A 81 -9.25 8.92 -12.32
N ILE A 82 -10.44 8.33 -12.26
CA ILE A 82 -10.65 6.89 -12.44
C ILE A 82 -10.16 6.45 -13.82
N SER A 83 -10.55 7.16 -14.90
CA SER A 83 -10.10 6.83 -16.25
C SER A 83 -8.57 6.89 -16.37
N ILE A 84 -7.93 7.92 -15.82
CA ILE A 84 -6.46 8.04 -15.82
C ILE A 84 -5.83 6.85 -15.07
N TYR A 85 -6.30 6.52 -13.88
CA TYR A 85 -5.75 5.41 -13.10
C TYR A 85 -5.94 4.06 -13.76
N VAL A 86 -7.11 3.79 -14.35
CA VAL A 86 -7.36 2.53 -15.06
C VAL A 86 -6.40 2.41 -16.25
N VAL A 87 -6.28 3.46 -17.07
CA VAL A 87 -5.41 3.45 -18.25
C VAL A 87 -3.94 3.28 -17.84
N THR A 88 -3.46 4.05 -16.88
CA THR A 88 -2.05 3.94 -16.43
C THR A 88 -1.76 2.60 -15.77
N THR A 89 -2.72 2.04 -15.02
CA THR A 89 -2.59 0.70 -14.42
C THR A 89 -2.52 -0.38 -15.48
N VAL A 90 -3.39 -0.35 -16.49
CA VAL A 90 -3.35 -1.30 -17.61
C VAL A 90 -2.00 -1.22 -18.32
N ILE A 91 -1.52 -0.01 -18.64
CA ILE A 91 -0.21 0.19 -19.28
C ILE A 91 0.91 -0.38 -18.41
N ALA A 92 0.93 -0.05 -17.12
CA ALA A 92 1.97 -0.52 -16.20
C ALA A 92 1.99 -2.05 -16.06
N VAL A 93 0.81 -2.68 -15.93
CA VAL A 93 0.67 -4.14 -15.87
C VAL A 93 1.11 -4.78 -17.17
N SER A 94 0.71 -4.24 -18.33
CA SER A 94 1.14 -4.74 -19.63
C SER A 94 2.66 -4.70 -19.77
N ILE A 95 3.31 -3.59 -19.43
CA ILE A 95 4.78 -3.47 -19.46
C ILE A 95 5.42 -4.49 -18.51
N GLY A 96 4.94 -4.57 -17.26
CA GLY A 96 5.47 -5.50 -16.27
C GLY A 96 5.37 -6.96 -16.73
N LEU A 97 4.22 -7.35 -17.26
CA LEU A 97 4.01 -8.69 -17.81
C LEU A 97 4.90 -8.95 -19.03
N THR A 98 5.05 -8.00 -19.95
CA THR A 98 5.94 -8.15 -21.10
C THR A 98 7.39 -8.37 -20.65
N VAL A 99 7.90 -7.54 -19.73
CA VAL A 99 9.27 -7.64 -19.21
C VAL A 99 9.50 -8.97 -18.50
N VAL A 100 8.59 -9.38 -17.62
CA VAL A 100 8.71 -10.64 -16.86
C VAL A 100 8.69 -11.86 -17.79
N ASN A 101 7.83 -11.87 -18.81
CA ASN A 101 7.74 -12.98 -19.74
C ASN A 101 8.96 -13.10 -20.67
N ILE A 102 9.65 -11.98 -20.95
CA ILE A 102 10.90 -11.97 -21.73
C ILE A 102 12.08 -12.40 -20.87
N LEU A 103 12.27 -11.77 -19.71
CA LEU A 103 13.45 -11.98 -18.87
C LEU A 103 13.41 -13.29 -18.08
N LYS A 104 12.21 -13.81 -17.78
CA LYS A 104 11.98 -15.05 -17.02
C LYS A 104 12.90 -15.18 -15.79
N PRO A 105 12.85 -14.22 -14.84
CA PRO A 105 13.78 -14.17 -13.71
C PRO A 105 13.71 -15.38 -12.77
N GLY A 106 12.65 -16.19 -12.83
CA GLY A 106 12.54 -17.44 -12.08
C GLY A 106 13.60 -18.48 -12.45
N ASN A 107 14.13 -18.45 -13.68
CA ASN A 107 15.12 -19.41 -14.14
C ASN A 107 16.52 -19.18 -13.56
N SER A 108 16.78 -17.98 -13.01
CA SER A 108 18.08 -17.64 -12.41
C SER A 108 18.20 -17.99 -10.92
N ILE A 109 17.17 -18.57 -10.31
CA ILE A 109 17.17 -18.95 -8.89
C ILE A 109 17.51 -20.45 -8.78
N SER A 110 18.43 -20.81 -7.89
CA SER A 110 18.77 -22.22 -7.63
C SER A 110 17.57 -22.99 -7.06
N GLU A 111 17.55 -24.31 -7.26
CA GLU A 111 16.46 -25.14 -6.71
C GLU A 111 16.37 -25.07 -5.18
N GLU A 112 17.52 -25.00 -4.51
CA GLU A 112 17.61 -24.89 -3.05
C GLU A 112 16.98 -23.60 -2.54
N THR A 113 17.36 -22.45 -3.12
CA THR A 113 16.78 -21.15 -2.75
C THR A 113 15.28 -21.08 -3.10
N ARG A 114 14.86 -21.72 -4.19
CA ARG A 114 13.44 -21.83 -4.57
C ARG A 114 12.64 -22.61 -3.52
N LEU A 115 13.15 -23.74 -3.04
CA LEU A 115 12.50 -24.53 -2.00
C LEU A 115 12.44 -23.78 -0.67
N GLU A 116 13.51 -23.08 -0.29
CA GLU A 116 13.54 -22.25 0.92
C GLU A 116 12.51 -21.10 0.85
N LEU A 117 12.42 -20.42 -0.30
CA LEU A 117 11.42 -19.37 -0.56
C LEU A 117 9.99 -19.93 -0.48
N VAL A 118 9.72 -21.06 -1.13
CA VAL A 118 8.40 -21.68 -1.08
C VAL A 118 8.04 -22.04 0.35
N ASN A 119 8.91 -22.70 1.10
CA ASN A 119 8.64 -23.08 2.49
C ASN A 119 8.44 -21.86 3.40
N SER A 120 9.26 -20.81 3.23
CA SER A 120 9.18 -19.59 4.05
C SER A 120 7.90 -18.79 3.80
N TYR A 121 7.33 -18.85 2.59
CA TYR A 121 6.16 -18.05 2.20
C TYR A 121 4.92 -18.89 1.89
N GLN A 122 4.94 -20.21 2.10
CA GLN A 122 3.87 -21.13 1.70
C GLN A 122 2.51 -20.76 2.31
N GLY A 123 2.49 -20.42 3.60
CA GLY A 123 1.27 -20.05 4.32
C GLY A 123 0.63 -18.77 3.79
N GLU A 124 1.45 -17.74 3.56
CA GLU A 124 1.00 -16.47 2.97
C GLU A 124 0.52 -16.66 1.53
N ALA A 125 1.29 -17.39 0.71
CA ALA A 125 0.93 -17.66 -0.67
C ALA A 125 -0.40 -18.42 -0.76
N SER A 126 -0.60 -19.45 0.07
CA SER A 126 -1.84 -20.22 0.11
C SER A 126 -3.04 -19.36 0.51
N SER A 127 -2.87 -18.47 1.51
CA SER A 127 -3.93 -17.52 1.91
C SER A 127 -4.29 -16.55 0.78
N LYS A 128 -3.30 -16.05 0.03
CA LYS A 128 -3.54 -15.16 -1.11
C LYS A 128 -4.24 -15.87 -2.28
N ILE A 129 -3.90 -17.14 -2.53
CA ILE A 129 -4.56 -17.96 -3.55
C ILE A 129 -6.03 -18.18 -3.17
N ALA A 130 -6.30 -18.57 -1.92
CA ALA A 130 -7.66 -18.78 -1.44
C ALA A 130 -8.51 -17.50 -1.54
N ALA A 131 -7.96 -16.34 -1.14
CA ALA A 131 -8.64 -15.05 -1.29
C ALA A 131 -8.91 -14.69 -2.76
N ALA A 132 -8.00 -15.03 -3.68
CA ALA A 132 -8.21 -14.81 -5.11
C ALA A 132 -9.29 -15.73 -5.70
N GLU A 133 -9.39 -16.97 -5.22
CA GLU A 133 -10.46 -17.88 -5.61
C GLU A 133 -11.82 -17.42 -5.11
N GLU A 134 -11.90 -16.96 -3.85
CA GLU A 134 -13.12 -16.34 -3.30
C GLU A 134 -13.54 -15.12 -4.14
N GLN A 135 -12.58 -14.26 -4.50
CA GLN A 135 -12.85 -13.09 -5.32
C GLN A 135 -13.31 -13.44 -6.75
N LYS A 136 -12.85 -14.57 -7.32
CA LYS A 136 -13.34 -15.06 -8.63
C LYS A 136 -14.80 -15.52 -8.56
N GLN A 137 -15.23 -16.01 -7.41
CA GLN A 137 -16.61 -16.43 -7.16
C GLN A 137 -17.51 -15.26 -6.77
N ALA A 138 -16.94 -14.11 -6.43
CA ALA A 138 -17.69 -12.90 -6.11
C ALA A 138 -18.47 -12.37 -7.30
N GLY A 139 -19.68 -11.85 -7.02
CA GLY A 139 -20.51 -11.21 -8.04
C GLY A 139 -19.89 -9.92 -8.60
N PRO A 140 -20.31 -9.47 -9.80
CA PRO A 140 -19.71 -8.31 -10.48
C PRO A 140 -19.83 -6.99 -9.70
N LEU A 141 -20.81 -6.89 -8.79
CA LEU A 141 -21.05 -5.70 -7.97
C LEU A 141 -20.43 -5.78 -6.56
N LYS A 142 -19.79 -6.91 -6.20
CA LYS A 142 -19.28 -7.12 -4.83
C LYS A 142 -18.28 -6.03 -4.41
N ALA A 143 -17.41 -5.60 -5.34
CA ALA A 143 -16.48 -4.51 -5.09
C ALA A 143 -17.17 -3.16 -4.78
N LEU A 144 -18.36 -2.91 -5.33
CA LEU A 144 -19.15 -1.70 -5.03
C LEU A 144 -19.90 -1.84 -3.71
N GLU A 145 -20.35 -3.05 -3.37
CA GLU A 145 -20.97 -3.36 -2.08
C GLU A 145 -19.96 -3.17 -0.94
N ASP A 146 -18.75 -3.73 -1.06
CA ASP A 146 -17.71 -3.68 -0.03
C ASP A 146 -17.13 -2.28 0.20
N LEU A 147 -17.42 -1.35 -0.72
CA LEU A 147 -17.02 0.05 -0.64
C LEU A 147 -17.86 0.82 0.40
N VAL A 148 -19.09 0.38 0.66
CA VAL A 148 -19.99 1.00 1.65
C VAL A 148 -19.74 0.37 3.03
N PRO A 149 -19.24 1.13 4.04
CA PRO A 149 -19.06 0.58 5.38
C PRO A 149 -20.40 0.29 6.06
N GLY A 150 -20.51 -0.86 6.72
CA GLY A 150 -21.58 -1.11 7.69
C GLY A 150 -21.43 -0.28 8.98
N ASN A 151 -20.20 0.12 9.32
CA ASN A 151 -19.91 0.98 10.48
C ASN A 151 -18.60 1.75 10.28
N ILE A 152 -18.64 3.08 10.44
CA ILE A 152 -17.47 3.95 10.24
C ILE A 152 -16.35 3.74 11.27
N PHE A 153 -16.68 3.46 12.53
CA PHE A 153 -15.66 3.25 13.57
C PHE A 153 -14.88 1.96 13.33
N SER A 154 -15.57 0.91 12.88
CA SER A 154 -14.90 -0.34 12.47
C SER A 154 -14.02 -0.15 11.24
N ALA A 155 -14.46 0.65 10.26
CA ALA A 155 -13.65 0.97 9.09
C ALA A 155 -12.43 1.85 9.46
N ALA A 156 -12.60 2.80 10.37
CA ALA A 156 -11.56 3.74 10.77
C ALA A 156 -10.49 3.11 11.68
N SER A 157 -10.79 2.03 12.40
CA SER A 157 -9.80 1.30 13.21
C SER A 157 -8.93 0.35 12.39
N ASP A 158 -9.33 0.00 11.17
CA ASP A 158 -8.65 -0.94 10.29
C ASP A 158 -8.08 -0.22 9.05
N ASN A 159 -6.75 -0.12 8.98
CA ASN A 159 -6.07 0.46 7.83
C ASN A 159 -6.32 -0.32 6.52
N GLY A 160 -6.75 -1.58 6.60
CA GLY A 160 -7.17 -2.38 5.45
C GLY A 160 -8.50 -1.93 4.83
N LYS A 161 -9.33 -1.18 5.56
CA LYS A 161 -10.67 -0.71 5.12
C LYS A 161 -10.68 0.76 4.68
N MET A 162 -9.52 1.28 4.29
CA MET A 162 -9.35 2.71 3.96
C MET A 162 -10.30 3.20 2.85
N LEU A 163 -10.66 2.35 1.88
CA LEU A 163 -11.62 2.70 0.83
C LEU A 163 -13.02 3.04 1.42
N GLN A 164 -13.44 2.33 2.46
CA GLN A 164 -14.70 2.59 3.16
C GLN A 164 -14.66 3.91 3.93
N VAL A 165 -13.51 4.24 4.54
CA VAL A 165 -13.30 5.53 5.21
C VAL A 165 -13.37 6.67 4.20
N ILE A 166 -12.74 6.52 3.02
CA ILE A 166 -12.80 7.49 1.93
C ILE A 166 -14.24 7.69 1.46
N PHE A 167 -14.99 6.60 1.26
CA PHE A 167 -16.39 6.68 0.84
C PHE A 167 -17.23 7.48 1.84
N PHE A 168 -17.14 7.15 3.13
CA PHE A 168 -17.82 7.91 4.18
C PHE A 168 -17.41 9.38 4.18
N ALA A 169 -16.10 9.69 4.11
CA ALA A 169 -15.59 11.05 4.13
C ALA A 169 -16.17 11.93 3.02
N ILE A 170 -16.29 11.37 1.81
CA ILE A 170 -16.84 12.07 0.66
C ILE A 170 -18.34 12.35 0.87
N PHE A 171 -19.13 11.35 1.26
CA PHE A 171 -20.56 11.52 1.48
C PHE A 171 -20.86 12.48 2.63
N PHE A 172 -20.10 12.37 3.73
CA PHE A 172 -20.19 13.30 4.84
C PHE A 172 -19.84 14.73 4.42
N GLY A 173 -18.76 14.91 3.66
CA GLY A 173 -18.38 16.21 3.10
C GLY A 173 -19.46 16.81 2.18
N ILE A 174 -20.09 16.00 1.31
CA ILE A 174 -21.21 16.44 0.47
C ILE A 174 -22.40 16.86 1.33
N GLY A 175 -22.73 16.08 2.36
CA GLY A 175 -23.83 16.38 3.28
C GLY A 175 -23.66 17.67 4.09
N LEU A 176 -22.42 18.16 4.26
CA LEU A 176 -22.15 19.46 4.89
C LEU A 176 -22.39 20.66 3.95
N ILE A 177 -22.42 20.43 2.63
CA ILE A 177 -22.61 21.48 1.61
C ILE A 177 -24.10 21.71 1.32
N LEU A 178 -24.89 20.62 1.38
CA LEU A 178 -26.34 20.62 1.18
C LEU A 178 -27.06 21.24 2.38
#